data_AF-A0A938DC17-F1
#
_entry.id   AF-A0A938DC17-F1
#
_cell.length_a   1.000
_cell.length_b   1.000
_cell.length_c   1.000
_cell.angle_alpha   90.00
_cell.angle_beta   90.00
_cell.angle_gamma   90.00
#
_symmetry.space_group_name_H-M   'P 1'
#
loop_
_entity.id
_entity.type
_entity.pdbx_description
1 polymer ?
#
loop_
_entity_poly.entity_id
_entity_poly.type
_entity_poly.pdbx_seq_one_letter_code
_entity_poly.pdbx_strand_id
1 'polypeptide(L)'
;MRRSIDDLPLALDDLPPGVDDITPVSWGIAVCDDYDDATPRVVLTVEEIGGAGAGLVAHLHPDHARRLRGALHDALREIGEDTGR
;
A
#
# COMPACT_ATOMS: atom_id res chain seq x y z
N MET A 1 -12.96 -14.93 -0.57
CA MET A 1 -13.56 -13.68 -1.11
C MET A 1 -12.50 -12.57 -1.08
N ARG A 2 -12.46 -11.69 -2.10
CA ARG A 2 -11.58 -10.50 -2.11
C ARG A 2 -12.42 -9.23 -2.21
N ARG A 3 -12.13 -8.24 -1.37
CA ARG A 3 -12.82 -6.93 -1.38
C ARG A 3 -11.79 -5.80 -1.42
N SER A 4 -11.92 -4.89 -2.39
CA SER A 4 -11.13 -3.65 -2.42
C SER A 4 -11.52 -2.73 -1.25
N ILE A 5 -10.54 -2.06 -0.65
CA ILE A 5 -10.71 -1.05 0.39
C ILE A 5 -10.28 0.31 -0.13
N ASP A 6 -9.13 0.34 -0.80
CA ASP A 6 -8.60 1.52 -1.47
C ASP A 6 -7.90 1.08 -2.75
N ASP A 7 -8.28 1.70 -3.85
CA ASP A 7 -7.76 1.48 -5.19
C ASP A 7 -7.43 2.80 -5.89
N LEU A 8 -7.25 3.89 -5.14
CA LEU A 8 -6.89 5.18 -5.70
C LEU A 8 -5.36 5.27 -5.91
N PRO A 9 -4.87 5.14 -7.15
CA PRO A 9 -3.44 5.15 -7.41
C PRO A 9 -2.86 6.56 -7.23
N LEU A 10 -1.59 6.64 -6.79
CA LEU A 10 -0.75 7.79 -7.10
C LEU A 10 -0.66 7.93 -8.62
N ALA A 11 -0.83 9.15 -9.12
CA ALA A 11 -0.62 9.48 -10.52
C ALA A 11 0.81 10.02 -10.74
N LEU A 12 1.26 10.02 -11.99
CA LEU A 12 2.62 10.48 -12.33
C LEU A 12 2.88 11.94 -11.90
N ASP A 13 1.84 12.76 -11.89
CA ASP A 13 1.85 14.16 -11.47
C ASP A 13 1.89 14.36 -9.94
N ASP A 14 1.66 13.31 -9.14
CA ASP A 14 1.81 13.36 -7.68
C ASP A 14 3.26 13.17 -7.23
N LEU A 15 4.16 12.80 -8.14
CA LEU A 15 5.56 12.54 -7.80
C LEU A 15 6.30 13.85 -7.53
N PRO A 16 7.18 13.88 -6.51
CA PRO A 16 7.98 15.06 -6.24
C PRO A 16 8.89 15.38 -7.45
N PRO A 17 9.15 16.65 -7.77
CA PRO A 17 10.02 16.99 -8.88
C PRO A 17 11.47 16.55 -8.63
N GLY A 18 12.18 16.16 -9.69
CA GLY A 18 13.63 15.90 -9.66
C GLY A 18 14.04 14.53 -9.12
N VAL A 19 13.14 13.56 -9.12
CA VAL A 19 13.39 12.17 -8.71
C VAL A 19 13.55 11.26 -9.94
N ASP A 20 14.70 11.37 -10.60
CA ASP A 20 14.95 10.62 -11.85
C ASP A 20 15.30 9.13 -11.61
N ASP A 21 15.68 8.77 -10.39
CA ASP A 21 16.14 7.42 -10.01
C ASP A 21 15.08 6.58 -9.27
N ILE A 22 13.81 6.99 -9.29
CA ILE A 22 12.72 6.23 -8.66
C ILE A 22 11.78 5.64 -9.72
N THR A 23 11.38 4.39 -9.53
CA THR A 23 10.29 3.80 -10.31
C THR A 23 8.96 4.37 -9.78
N PRO A 24 8.15 5.01 -10.63
CA PRO A 24 6.86 5.52 -10.22
C PRO A 24 5.91 4.34 -9.96
N VAL A 25 5.38 4.24 -8.74
CA VAL A 25 4.48 3.15 -8.36
C VAL A 25 3.13 3.66 -7.87
N SER A 26 2.09 2.89 -8.13
CA SER A 26 0.80 3.00 -7.46
C SER A 26 0.65 1.87 -6.44
N TRP A 27 -0.31 2.02 -5.53
CA TRP A 27 -0.64 0.99 -4.55
C TRP A 27 -2.15 0.78 -4.44
N GLY A 28 -2.53 -0.37 -3.88
CA GLY A 28 -3.91 -0.69 -3.56
C GLY A 28 -4.02 -1.59 -2.34
N ILE A 29 -5.11 -1.44 -1.59
CA ILE A 29 -5.41 -2.21 -0.39
C ILE A 29 -6.70 -2.99 -0.59
N ALA A 30 -6.62 -4.30 -0.36
CA ALA A 30 -7.77 -5.19 -0.32
C ALA A 30 -7.78 -6.03 0.95
N VAL A 31 -8.91 -6.68 1.23
CA VAL A 31 -9.02 -7.77 2.20
C VAL A 31 -9.24 -9.07 1.44
N CYS A 32 -8.52 -10.11 1.85
CA CYS A 32 -8.73 -11.47 1.38
C CYS A 32 -8.88 -12.39 2.59
N ASP A 33 -9.80 -13.35 2.51
CA ASP A 33 -10.03 -14.39 3.53
C ASP A 33 -9.88 -15.82 2.97
N ASP A 34 -9.40 -15.93 1.73
CA ASP A 34 -9.28 -17.20 1.01
C ASP A 34 -7.96 -17.90 1.30
N TYR A 35 -7.86 -18.47 2.50
CA TYR A 35 -6.68 -19.21 2.96
C TYR A 35 -7.09 -20.40 3.81
N ASP A 36 -6.23 -21.43 3.82
CA ASP A 36 -6.48 -22.69 4.52
C ASP A 36 -6.63 -22.55 6.04
N ASP A 37 -6.01 -21.52 6.64
CA ASP A 37 -6.08 -21.27 8.08
C ASP A 37 -7.23 -20.31 8.49
N ALA A 38 -8.13 -20.00 7.55
CA ALA A 38 -9.32 -19.16 7.74
C ALA A 38 -9.04 -17.76 8.31
N THR A 39 -7.80 -17.27 8.28
CA THR A 39 -7.45 -15.95 8.82
C THR A 39 -7.57 -14.87 7.73
N PRO A 40 -8.31 -13.76 7.93
CA PRO A 40 -8.31 -12.68 6.96
C PRO A 40 -6.96 -11.94 6.91
N ARG A 41 -6.52 -11.55 5.71
CA ARG A 41 -5.31 -10.76 5.45
C ARG A 41 -5.64 -9.44 4.80
N VAL A 42 -4.83 -8.44 5.12
CA VAL A 42 -4.72 -7.23 4.30
C VAL A 42 -3.80 -7.54 3.12
N VAL A 43 -4.26 -7.26 1.91
CA VAL A 43 -3.49 -7.42 0.68
C VAL A 43 -3.03 -6.03 0.24
N LEU A 44 -1.71 -5.80 0.28
CA LEU A 44 -1.07 -4.61 -0.28
C LEU A 44 -0.50 -4.97 -1.65
N THR A 45 -0.99 -4.32 -2.69
CA THR A 45 -0.43 -4.39 -4.03
C THR A 45 0.37 -3.12 -4.29
N VAL A 46 1.58 -3.25 -4.84
CA VAL A 46 2.41 -2.14 -5.31
C VAL A 46 2.83 -2.45 -6.73
N GLU A 47 2.47 -1.60 -7.70
CA GLU A 47 2.77 -1.82 -9.12
C GLU A 47 3.38 -0.56 -9.75
N GLU A 48 4.21 -0.75 -10.77
CA GLU A 48 4.67 0.37 -11.59
C GLU A 48 3.50 1.02 -12.33
N ILE A 49 3.46 2.35 -12.37
CA ILE A 49 2.42 3.08 -13.11
C ILE A 49 2.53 2.76 -14.61
N GLY A 50 1.46 2.20 -15.19
CA GLY A 50 1.43 1.74 -16.58
C GLY A 50 1.92 0.29 -16.79
N GLY A 51 2.44 -0.36 -15.75
CA GLY A 51 2.93 -1.75 -15.75
C GLY A 51 1.97 -2.75 -15.10
N ALA A 52 0.67 -2.64 -15.39
CA ALA A 52 -0.38 -3.42 -14.71
C ALA A 52 -0.12 -4.94 -14.76
N GLY A 53 -0.23 -5.60 -13.60
CA GLY A 53 -0.06 -7.05 -13.45
C GLY A 53 1.37 -7.52 -13.24
N ALA A 54 2.35 -6.61 -13.21
CA ALA A 54 3.76 -6.93 -12.96
C ALA A 54 4.24 -6.53 -11.55
N GLY A 55 3.36 -5.98 -10.71
CA GLY A 55 3.73 -5.51 -9.37
C GLY A 55 3.90 -6.61 -8.32
N LEU A 56 4.25 -6.17 -7.12
CA LEU A 56 4.39 -7.01 -5.94
C LEU A 56 3.09 -7.02 -5.14
N VAL A 57 2.74 -8.19 -4.59
CA VAL A 57 1.55 -8.37 -3.75
C VAL A 57 1.95 -8.97 -2.42
N ALA A 58 1.75 -8.23 -1.34
CA ALA A 58 1.99 -8.64 0.02
C ALA A 58 0.68 -9.04 0.72
N HIS A 59 0.65 -10.24 1.30
CA HIS A 59 -0.48 -10.75 2.08
C HIS A 59 -0.13 -10.65 3.57
N LEU A 60 -0.63 -9.61 4.22
CA LEU A 60 -0.25 -9.23 5.58
C LEU A 60 -1.24 -9.76 6.60
N HIS A 61 -0.73 -10.53 7.58
CA HIS A 61 -1.44 -10.81 8.83
C HIS A 61 -1.79 -9.47 9.52
N PRO A 62 -2.91 -9.38 10.27
CA PRO A 62 -3.30 -8.16 10.98
C PRO A 62 -2.18 -7.53 11.81
N ASP A 63 -1.30 -8.31 12.42
CA ASP A 63 -0.17 -7.78 13.19
C ASP A 63 0.85 -7.03 12.33
N HIS A 64 1.20 -7.58 11.16
CA HIS A 64 2.09 -6.91 10.20
C HIS A 64 1.43 -5.66 9.60
N ALA A 65 0.12 -5.72 9.31
CA ALA A 65 -0.63 -4.57 8.82
C ALA A 65 -0.65 -3.42 9.85
N ARG A 66 -0.86 -3.73 11.14
CA ARG A 66 -0.79 -2.72 12.23
C ARG A 66 0.60 -2.12 12.35
N ARG A 67 1.64 -2.95 12.23
CA ARG A 67 3.04 -2.48 12.25
C ARG A 67 3.35 -1.54 11.09
N LEU A 68 2.91 -1.88 9.87
CA LEU A 68 3.05 -1.00 8.70
C LEU A 68 2.32 0.34 8.91
N ARG A 69 1.07 0.30 9.40
CA ARG A 69 0.31 1.50 9.75
C ARG A 69 1.04 2.38 10.78
N GLY A 70 1.61 1.78 11.82
CA GLY A 70 2.41 2.50 12.82
C GLY A 70 3.64 3.17 12.22
N ALA A 71 4.35 2.49 11.32
CA ALA A 71 5.50 3.06 10.62
C ALA A 71 5.11 4.26 9.73
N LEU A 72 3.99 4.18 9.02
CA LEU A 72 3.46 5.30 8.23
C LEU A 72 3.07 6.48 9.11
N HIS A 73 2.38 6.23 10.22
CA HIS A 73 2.05 7.25 11.21
C HIS A 73 3.31 7.98 11.73
N ASP A 74 4.33 7.22 12.12
CA ASP A 74 5.57 7.79 12.65
C ASP A 74 6.33 8.58 11.58
N ALA A 75 6.32 8.12 10.32
CA ALA A 75 6.91 8.84 9.20
C ALA A 75 6.20 10.18 8.91
N LEU A 76 4.85 10.21 8.92
CA LEU A 76 4.07 11.44 8.77
C LEU A 76 4.41 12.45 9.88
N ARG A 77 4.49 11.98 11.12
CA ARG A 77 4.88 12.80 12.27
C ARG A 77 6.28 13.39 12.09
N GLU A 78 7.23 12.60 11.60
CA GLU A 78 8.62 13.03 11.41
C GLU A 78 8.75 14.15 10.37
N ILE A 79 7.93 14.12 9.30
CA ILE A 79 7.92 15.17 8.28
C ILE A 79 7.01 16.37 8.63
N GLY A 80 6.41 16.38 9.83
CA GLY A 80 5.60 17.49 10.33
C GLY A 80 4.16 17.53 9.81
N GLU A 81 3.67 16.44 9.21
CA GLU A 81 2.31 16.33 8.68
C GLU A 81 1.31 15.89 9.76
N ASP A 82 0.01 16.15 9.50
CA ASP A 82 -1.07 15.56 10.29
C ASP A 82 -1.06 14.04 10.07
N THR A 83 -0.97 13.29 11.16
CA THR A 83 -0.91 11.82 11.11
C THR A 83 -2.26 11.19 10.82
N GLY A 84 -3.34 11.97 10.82
CA GLY A 84 -4.67 11.50 10.48
C GLY A 84 -5.23 10.48 11.49
N ARG A 85 -6.03 9.53 10.99
CA ARG A 85 -6.80 8.58 11.81
C ARG A 85 -6.25 7.16 11.81
#